data_AF-A0A7Y6XR53-F1
#
_entry.id   AF-A0A7Y6XR53-F1
#
_cell.length_a   1.000
_cell.length_b   1.000
_cell.length_c   1.000
_cell.angle_alpha   90.00
_cell.angle_beta   90.00
_cell.angle_gamma   90.00
#
_symmetry.space_group_name_H-M   'P 1'
#
loop_
_entity.id
_entity.type
_entity.pdbx_description
1 polymer ?
#
loop_
_entity_poly.entity_id
_entity_poly.type
_entity_poly.pdbx_seq_one_letter_code
_entity_poly.pdbx_strand_id
1 'polypeptide(L)'
;MSNHEIEEILKLQPGLSFFEEKGLFEGYISLSEADSYQVIIDPSPFPEAFPSVFEIGERIPRKLDRHKFNNSDKCCLTTNANAQILLKTEIYSISEFMSRIVIPYFQNNSYFELNGEYFQGEYSHGNIGILEGYQDILGIEDPITIASIIYDRIEGKKLTIRDKCFCGNGESLKKCSTHRVNYRRFRHIDKDTLTQDFEQLLKLIEEVRDYLSAKKSYPTTTK
;
A
#
# COMPACT_ATOMS: atom_id res chain seq x y z
N MET A 1 -7.71 -2.96 23.28
CA MET A 1 -6.55 -3.88 23.19
C MET A 1 -6.46 -4.66 24.47
N SER A 2 -6.17 -5.96 24.40
CA SER A 2 -5.97 -6.77 25.60
C SER A 2 -4.58 -6.54 26.22
N ASN A 3 -4.44 -6.79 27.52
CA ASN A 3 -3.12 -6.74 28.18
C ASN A 3 -2.13 -7.71 27.54
N HIS A 4 -2.62 -8.85 27.05
CA HIS A 4 -1.78 -9.84 26.37
C HIS A 4 -1.17 -9.29 25.07
N GLU A 5 -1.95 -8.62 24.22
CA GLU A 5 -1.43 -8.00 22.99
C GLU A 5 -0.42 -6.90 23.30
N ILE A 6 -0.66 -6.10 24.35
CA ILE A 6 0.28 -5.07 24.80
C ILE A 6 1.61 -5.72 25.18
N GLU A 7 1.58 -6.77 26.01
CA GLU A 7 2.78 -7.52 26.42
C GLU A 7 3.51 -8.13 25.22
N GLU A 8 2.80 -8.67 24.22
CA GLU A 8 3.42 -9.19 23.00
C GLU A 8 4.17 -8.11 22.22
N ILE A 9 3.58 -6.92 22.07
CA ILE A 9 4.21 -5.78 21.38
C ILE A 9 5.43 -5.31 22.16
N LEU A 10 5.34 -5.18 23.48
CA LEU A 10 6.46 -4.77 24.33
C LEU A 10 7.57 -5.82 24.38
N LYS A 11 7.24 -7.10 24.24
CA LYS A 11 8.24 -8.17 24.08
C LYS A 11 8.94 -8.10 22.73
N LEU A 12 8.19 -7.80 21.66
CA LEU A 12 8.72 -7.64 20.31
C LEU A 12 9.61 -6.39 20.20
N GLN A 13 9.21 -5.30 20.85
CA GLN A 13 9.91 -4.01 20.86
C GLN A 13 9.99 -3.45 22.29
N PRO A 14 10.99 -3.87 23.08
CA PRO A 14 11.16 -3.43 24.47
C PRO A 14 11.45 -1.93 24.64
N GLY A 15 11.80 -1.24 23.55
CA GLY A 15 11.99 0.21 23.52
C GLY A 15 10.68 1.00 23.51
N LEU A 16 9.52 0.35 23.34
CA LEU A 16 8.21 0.98 23.41
C LEU A 16 7.68 1.01 24.85
N SER A 17 6.81 1.97 25.11
CA SER A 17 5.96 2.03 26.30
C SER A 17 4.51 2.24 25.87
N PHE A 18 3.58 1.60 26.57
CA PHE A 18 2.15 1.79 26.33
C PHE A 18 1.58 2.85 27.28
N PHE A 19 0.90 3.84 26.73
CA PHE A 19 0.29 4.94 27.46
C PHE A 19 -1.22 4.72 27.55
N GLU A 20 -1.66 4.07 28.63
CA GLU A 20 -3.07 3.63 28.80
C GLU A 20 -4.09 4.76 28.62
N GLU A 21 -3.83 5.95 29.16
CA GLU A 21 -4.75 7.10 29.06
C GLU A 21 -5.01 7.53 27.62
N LYS A 22 -4.04 7.33 26.74
CA LYS A 22 -4.09 7.70 25.32
C LYS A 22 -4.38 6.50 24.41
N GLY A 23 -4.22 5.28 24.90
CA GLY A 23 -4.34 4.06 24.13
C GLY A 23 -3.28 3.88 23.04
N LEU A 24 -2.10 4.50 23.18
CA LEU A 24 -1.03 4.49 22.16
C LEU A 24 0.29 3.90 22.70
N PHE A 25 1.16 3.50 21.79
CA PHE A 25 2.56 3.21 22.09
C PHE A 25 3.44 4.39 21.71
N GLU A 26 4.43 4.68 22.52
CA GLU A 26 5.45 5.67 22.22
C GLU A 26 6.81 5.17 22.74
N GLY A 27 7.87 5.45 22.00
CA GLY A 27 9.23 5.01 22.34
C GLY A 27 10.06 4.74 21.10
N TYR A 28 10.87 3.69 21.14
CA TYR A 28 11.78 3.33 20.06
C TYR A 28 11.47 1.96 19.46
N ILE A 29 11.50 1.90 18.13
CA ILE A 29 11.62 0.65 17.39
C ILE A 29 13.10 0.43 17.10
N SER A 30 13.66 -0.66 17.63
CA SER A 30 15.04 -1.05 17.39
C SER A 30 15.14 -2.01 16.22
N LEU A 31 15.99 -1.67 15.25
CA LEU A 31 16.31 -2.51 14.09
C LEU A 31 17.60 -3.30 14.29
N SER A 32 18.55 -2.71 15.02
CA SER A 32 19.79 -3.34 15.48
C SER A 32 20.26 -2.68 16.79
N GLU A 33 21.41 -3.07 17.32
CA GLU A 33 22.00 -2.42 18.52
C GLU A 33 22.34 -0.94 18.29
N ALA A 34 22.60 -0.53 17.05
CA ALA A 34 23.02 0.84 16.71
C ALA A 34 21.98 1.61 15.87
N ASP A 35 20.83 0.99 15.57
CA ASP A 35 19.86 1.53 14.61
C ASP A 35 18.43 1.47 15.16
N SER A 36 17.81 2.63 15.35
CA SER A 36 16.45 2.74 15.88
C SER A 36 15.71 3.99 15.36
N TYR A 37 14.38 3.95 15.49
CA TYR A 37 13.49 5.07 15.18
C TYR A 37 12.62 5.42 16.39
N GLN A 38 12.50 6.71 16.69
CA GLN A 38 11.57 7.20 17.69
C GLN A 38 10.18 7.32 17.08
N VAL A 39 9.17 6.70 17.69
CA VAL A 39 7.84 6.56 17.09
C VAL A 39 6.69 6.77 18.06
N ILE A 40 5.54 7.14 17.50
CA ILE A 40 4.22 7.01 18.13
C ILE A 40 3.39 6.05 17.27
N ILE A 41 2.69 5.11 17.90
CA ILE A 41 1.81 4.14 17.24
C ILE A 41 0.44 4.19 17.88
N ASP A 42 -0.55 4.61 17.09
CA ASP A 42 -1.96 4.56 17.46
C ASP A 42 -2.62 3.30 16.87
N PRO A 43 -2.95 2.32 17.72
CA PRO A 43 -3.55 1.06 17.32
C PRO A 43 -5.06 1.14 17.07
N SER A 44 -5.72 2.24 17.44
CA SER A 44 -7.19 2.34 17.46
C SER A 44 -7.90 2.03 16.14
N PRO A 45 -7.33 2.26 14.93
CA PRO A 45 -8.01 1.92 13.69
C PRO A 45 -8.06 0.41 13.38
N PHE A 46 -7.31 -0.42 14.12
CA PHE A 46 -7.23 -1.86 13.86
C PHE A 46 -8.44 -2.60 14.47
N PRO A 47 -9.05 -3.59 13.76
CA PRO A 47 -8.63 -4.19 12.49
C PRO A 47 -9.26 -3.56 11.23
N GLU A 48 -10.05 -2.50 11.35
CA GLU A 48 -10.74 -1.85 10.21
C GLU A 48 -9.76 -1.20 9.23
N ALA A 49 -8.63 -0.69 9.74
CA ALA A 49 -7.53 -0.12 8.99
C ALA A 49 -6.18 -0.40 9.70
N PHE A 50 -5.08 -0.10 9.01
CA PHE A 50 -3.76 -0.17 9.64
C PHE A 50 -3.66 0.83 10.80
N PRO A 51 -3.02 0.43 11.92
CA PRO A 51 -2.58 1.37 12.94
C PRO A 51 -1.85 2.57 12.33
N SER A 52 -2.03 3.74 12.92
CA SER A 52 -1.31 4.94 12.50
C SER A 52 0.08 4.96 13.15
N VAL A 53 1.12 5.09 12.33
CA VAL A 53 2.51 5.16 12.77
C VAL A 53 3.08 6.52 12.42
N PHE A 54 3.77 7.13 13.36
CA PHE A 54 4.43 8.43 13.21
C PHE A 54 5.90 8.27 13.60
N GLU A 55 6.80 8.70 12.75
CA GLU A 55 8.23 8.85 13.08
C GLU A 55 8.46 10.27 13.61
N ILE A 56 8.90 10.38 14.86
CA ILE A 56 8.97 11.64 15.61
C ILE A 56 10.41 12.07 15.95
N GLY A 57 11.41 11.28 15.58
CA GLY A 57 12.84 11.59 15.76
C GLY A 57 13.43 12.43 14.62
N GLU A 58 12.61 12.82 13.65
CA GLU A 58 12.98 13.62 12.46
C GLU A 58 14.01 12.96 11.54
N ARG A 59 14.23 11.64 11.69
CA ARG A 59 15.18 10.91 10.88
C ARG A 59 14.66 10.70 9.44
N ILE A 60 13.35 10.54 9.29
CA ILE A 60 12.69 10.47 7.99
C ILE A 60 12.20 11.88 7.61
N PRO A 61 12.71 12.48 6.52
CA PRO A 61 12.26 13.79 6.07
C PRO A 61 10.76 13.80 5.76
N ARG A 62 10.09 14.92 6.03
CA ARG A 62 8.69 15.15 5.66
C ARG A 62 8.54 15.35 4.16
N LYS A 63 8.64 14.26 3.41
CA LYS A 63 8.53 14.20 1.96
C LYS A 63 7.76 12.96 1.57
N LEU A 64 6.90 13.09 0.56
CA LEU A 64 6.12 11.97 0.05
C LEU A 64 7.03 10.85 -0.52
N ASP A 65 8.10 11.23 -1.22
CA ASP A 65 9.22 10.39 -1.70
C ASP A 65 10.02 9.72 -0.59
N ARG A 66 9.74 10.06 0.67
CA ARG A 66 10.30 9.41 1.86
C ARG A 66 9.23 8.66 2.65
N HIS A 67 8.10 8.40 1.99
CA HIS A 67 6.91 7.77 2.53
C HIS A 67 6.40 8.43 3.83
N LYS A 68 6.51 9.75 3.94
CA LYS A 68 5.96 10.52 5.06
C LYS A 68 4.98 11.57 4.56
N PHE A 69 3.73 11.51 5.02
CA PHE A 69 2.69 12.44 4.56
C PHE A 69 2.98 13.87 5.04
N ASN A 70 3.14 14.80 4.10
CA ASN A 70 3.50 16.20 4.37
C ASN A 70 2.53 16.93 5.33
N ASN A 71 1.26 16.53 5.37
CA ASN A 71 0.21 17.22 6.11
C ASN A 71 -0.04 16.68 7.53
N SER A 72 0.47 15.48 7.84
CA SER A 72 0.11 14.76 9.07
C SER A 72 1.29 14.05 9.75
N ASP A 73 2.47 14.04 9.13
CA ASP A 73 3.65 13.30 9.56
C ASP A 73 3.46 11.78 9.71
N LYS A 74 2.29 11.28 9.31
CA LYS A 74 1.97 9.86 9.30
C LYS A 74 2.85 9.14 8.27
N CYS A 75 3.37 7.98 8.66
CA CYS A 75 4.08 7.09 7.76
C CYS A 75 3.10 6.49 6.73
N CYS A 76 3.47 6.58 5.45
CA CYS A 76 2.79 5.97 4.32
C CYS A 76 3.30 4.54 4.14
N LEU A 77 2.70 3.60 4.87
CA LEU A 77 3.18 2.22 4.95
C LEU A 77 2.90 1.39 3.70
N THR A 78 1.79 1.67 3.00
CA THR A 78 1.33 1.00 1.77
C THR A 78 0.10 1.74 1.21
N THR A 79 -0.38 1.35 0.01
CA THR A 79 -1.68 1.78 -0.52
C THR A 79 -2.85 1.23 0.31
N ASN A 80 -3.98 1.95 0.34
CA ASN A 80 -5.19 1.52 1.06
C ASN A 80 -5.72 0.16 0.56
N ALA A 81 -5.68 -0.07 -0.76
CA ALA A 81 -6.06 -1.34 -1.37
C ALA A 81 -5.23 -2.52 -0.81
N ASN A 82 -3.90 -2.37 -0.78
CA ASN A 82 -3.01 -3.38 -0.22
C ASN A 82 -3.21 -3.57 1.28
N ALA A 83 -3.41 -2.49 2.05
CA ALA A 83 -3.70 -2.58 3.48
C ALA A 83 -4.94 -3.44 3.76
N GLN A 84 -6.03 -3.23 3.01
CA GLN A 84 -7.25 -4.03 3.16
C GLN A 84 -7.06 -5.50 2.80
N ILE A 85 -6.29 -5.79 1.75
CA ILE A 85 -5.94 -7.17 1.41
C ILE A 85 -5.19 -7.82 2.57
N LEU A 86 -4.17 -7.16 3.10
CA LEU A 86 -3.34 -7.69 4.18
C LEU A 86 -4.15 -7.90 5.46
N LEU A 87 -4.97 -6.95 5.88
CA LEU A 87 -5.85 -7.08 7.07
C LEU A 87 -6.86 -8.24 6.94
N LYS A 88 -7.32 -8.54 5.72
CA LYS A 88 -8.32 -9.59 5.49
C LYS A 88 -7.73 -10.96 5.20
N THR A 89 -6.40 -11.08 5.06
CA THR A 89 -5.77 -12.33 4.60
C THR A 89 -4.50 -12.73 5.33
N GLU A 90 -3.76 -11.80 5.93
CA GLU A 90 -2.41 -12.05 6.44
C GLU A 90 -2.08 -11.37 7.79
N ILE A 91 -2.80 -10.33 8.20
CA ILE A 91 -2.54 -9.57 9.42
C ILE A 91 -3.77 -9.60 10.32
N TYR A 92 -3.69 -10.39 11.39
CA TYR A 92 -4.75 -10.67 12.34
C TYR A 92 -4.46 -10.14 13.75
N SER A 93 -3.25 -9.63 14.00
CA SER A 93 -2.87 -8.97 15.24
C SER A 93 -1.98 -7.74 15.01
N ILE A 94 -1.87 -6.88 16.01
CA ILE A 94 -0.96 -5.73 15.97
C ILE A 94 0.51 -6.20 15.99
N SER A 95 0.82 -7.32 16.65
CA SER A 95 2.17 -7.92 16.60
C SER A 95 2.55 -8.37 15.18
N GLU A 96 1.61 -8.94 14.42
CA GLU A 96 1.81 -9.24 12.99
C GLU A 96 1.95 -7.98 12.15
N PHE A 97 1.16 -6.94 12.43
CA PHE A 97 1.33 -5.63 11.78
C PHE A 97 2.72 -5.04 12.04
N MET A 98 3.20 -5.09 13.29
CA MET A 98 4.53 -4.61 13.67
C MET A 98 5.63 -5.35 12.92
N SER A 99 5.60 -6.68 12.94
CA SER A 99 6.64 -7.52 12.34
C SER A 99 6.62 -7.54 10.81
N ARG A 100 5.44 -7.46 10.19
CA ARG A 100 5.29 -7.59 8.72
C ARG A 100 5.24 -6.25 8.00
N ILE A 101 4.91 -5.15 8.68
CA ILE A 101 4.74 -3.83 8.07
C ILE A 101 5.66 -2.79 8.68
N VAL A 102 5.57 -2.57 10.00
CA VAL A 102 6.25 -1.44 10.65
C VAL A 102 7.77 -1.62 10.65
N ILE A 103 8.26 -2.78 11.06
CA ILE A 103 9.70 -3.07 11.11
C ILE A 103 10.29 -3.04 9.68
N PRO A 104 9.72 -3.73 8.67
CA PRO A 104 10.21 -3.63 7.28
C PRO A 104 10.21 -2.20 6.73
N TYR A 105 9.19 -1.40 7.04
CA TYR A 105 9.13 0.01 6.63
C TYR A 105 10.35 0.81 7.14
N PHE A 106 10.70 0.65 8.43
CA PHE A 106 11.86 1.33 9.01
C PHE A 106 13.18 0.77 8.50
N GLN A 107 13.29 -0.55 8.29
CA GLN A 107 14.46 -1.16 7.66
C GLN A 107 14.71 -0.61 6.25
N ASN A 108 13.64 -0.44 5.46
CA ASN A 108 13.76 0.11 4.11
C ASN A 108 14.20 1.59 4.15
N ASN A 109 13.74 2.37 5.14
CA ASN A 109 14.22 3.73 5.35
C ASN A 109 15.69 3.81 5.78
N SER A 110 16.16 2.91 6.66
CA SER A 110 17.58 2.83 7.01
C SER A 110 18.44 2.43 5.82
N TYR A 111 17.93 1.52 4.97
CA TYR A 111 18.59 1.18 3.72
C TYR A 111 18.69 2.40 2.78
N PHE A 112 17.61 3.18 2.63
CA PHE A 112 17.62 4.39 1.80
C PHE A 112 18.66 5.41 2.29
N GLU A 113 18.79 5.61 3.60
CA GLU A 113 19.78 6.55 4.16
C GLU A 113 21.23 6.19 3.77
N LEU A 114 21.51 4.89 3.58
CA LEU A 114 22.83 4.39 3.21
C LEU A 114 23.06 4.35 1.69
N ASN A 115 22.01 4.10 0.90
CA ASN A 115 22.14 3.78 -0.53
C ASN A 115 21.57 4.85 -1.46
N GLY A 116 20.73 5.76 -0.95
CA GLY A 116 20.02 6.76 -1.74
C GLY A 116 18.85 6.22 -2.56
N GLU A 117 18.52 4.93 -2.40
CA GLU A 117 17.38 4.25 -3.01
C GLU A 117 16.83 3.18 -2.04
N TYR A 118 15.57 2.80 -2.18
CA TYR A 118 14.96 1.77 -1.35
C TYR A 118 15.28 0.36 -1.88
N PHE A 119 15.39 -0.62 -0.99
CA PHE A 119 15.84 -1.98 -1.32
C PHE A 119 14.81 -2.75 -2.15
N GLN A 120 13.54 -2.64 -1.75
CA GLN A 120 12.40 -3.07 -2.55
C GLN A 120 11.89 -1.82 -3.25
N GLY A 121 11.87 -1.81 -4.59
CA GLY A 121 11.44 -0.65 -5.38
C GLY A 121 10.13 -0.03 -4.86
N GLU A 122 9.93 1.25 -5.13
CA GLU A 122 8.81 2.00 -4.58
C GLU A 122 7.67 2.12 -5.58
N TYR A 123 6.46 2.22 -5.04
CA TYR A 123 5.39 2.85 -5.80
C TYR A 123 5.66 4.35 -5.89
N SER A 124 5.53 4.86 -7.11
CA SER A 124 5.31 6.27 -7.40
C SER A 124 4.20 6.84 -6.53
N HIS A 125 4.11 8.17 -6.44
CA HIS A 125 3.07 8.80 -5.63
C HIS A 125 1.81 9.15 -6.43
N GLY A 126 0.72 9.35 -5.69
CA GLY A 126 -0.57 9.75 -6.25
C GLY A 126 -1.14 8.69 -7.19
N ASN A 127 -1.73 9.14 -8.30
CA ASN A 127 -2.46 8.27 -9.22
C ASN A 127 -1.58 7.17 -9.83
N ILE A 128 -0.28 7.42 -10.03
CA ILE A 128 0.65 6.44 -10.59
C ILE A 128 0.89 5.29 -9.59
N GLY A 129 1.08 5.60 -8.31
CA GLY A 129 1.24 4.58 -7.27
C GLY A 129 0.00 3.70 -7.08
N ILE A 130 -1.18 4.28 -7.31
CA ILE A 130 -2.42 3.49 -7.34
C ILE A 130 -2.38 2.49 -8.48
N LEU A 131 -2.02 2.93 -9.69
CA LEU A 131 -1.89 2.04 -10.84
C LEU A 131 -0.89 0.91 -10.56
N GLU A 132 0.31 1.23 -10.09
CA GLU A 132 1.36 0.25 -9.74
C GLU A 132 0.88 -0.74 -8.66
N GLY A 133 0.18 -0.25 -7.65
CA GLY A 133 -0.46 -1.11 -6.65
C GLY A 133 -1.45 -2.10 -7.27
N TYR A 134 -2.29 -1.67 -8.21
CA TYR A 134 -3.20 -2.59 -8.90
C TYR A 134 -2.49 -3.49 -9.91
N GLN A 135 -1.39 -3.05 -10.52
CA GLN A 135 -0.55 -3.89 -11.39
C GLN A 135 -0.01 -5.08 -10.60
N ASP A 136 0.48 -4.86 -9.38
CA ASP A 136 0.94 -5.92 -8.49
C ASP A 136 -0.21 -6.80 -7.97
N ILE A 137 -1.31 -6.20 -7.51
CA ILE A 137 -2.47 -6.93 -6.97
C ILE A 137 -3.07 -7.87 -8.02
N LEU A 138 -3.21 -7.39 -9.26
CA LEU A 138 -3.84 -8.14 -10.34
C LEU A 138 -2.82 -8.95 -11.14
N GLY A 139 -1.55 -8.57 -11.16
CA GLY A 139 -0.48 -9.19 -11.96
C GLY A 139 -0.62 -8.92 -13.46
N ILE A 140 -1.03 -7.71 -13.83
CA ILE A 140 -1.18 -7.26 -15.22
C ILE A 140 -0.72 -5.80 -15.34
N GLU A 141 -0.29 -5.40 -16.53
CA GLU A 141 0.28 -4.05 -16.75
C GLU A 141 -0.70 -3.05 -17.38
N ASP A 142 -1.73 -3.53 -18.09
CA ASP A 142 -2.57 -2.65 -18.90
C ASP A 142 -3.53 -1.82 -18.02
N PRO A 143 -3.39 -0.48 -17.97
CA PRO A 143 -4.20 0.37 -17.10
C PRO A 143 -5.68 0.36 -17.49
N ILE A 144 -6.01 0.16 -18.77
CA ILE A 144 -7.40 0.11 -19.23
C ILE A 144 -8.08 -1.17 -18.72
N THR A 145 -7.40 -2.31 -18.82
CA THR A 145 -7.89 -3.59 -18.29
C THR A 145 -8.03 -3.53 -16.77
N ILE A 146 -7.07 -2.94 -16.05
CA ILE A 146 -7.15 -2.71 -14.60
C ILE A 146 -8.40 -1.89 -14.25
N ALA A 147 -8.57 -0.73 -14.90
CA ALA A 147 -9.72 0.15 -14.67
C ALA A 147 -11.04 -0.58 -14.97
N SER A 148 -11.10 -1.40 -16.03
CA SER A 148 -12.29 -2.20 -16.35
C SER A 148 -12.62 -3.22 -15.26
N ILE A 149 -11.62 -3.91 -14.70
CA ILE A 149 -11.84 -4.90 -13.62
C ILE A 149 -12.34 -4.21 -12.35
N ILE A 150 -11.76 -3.05 -12.00
CA ILE A 150 -12.19 -2.23 -10.87
C ILE A 150 -13.64 -1.79 -11.07
N TYR A 151 -13.97 -1.22 -12.23
CA TYR A 151 -15.32 -0.78 -12.55
C TYR A 151 -16.33 -1.92 -12.48
N ASP A 152 -16.04 -3.07 -13.08
CA ASP A 152 -16.91 -4.24 -13.00
C ASP A 152 -17.17 -4.67 -11.55
N ARG A 153 -16.16 -4.59 -10.69
CA ARG A 153 -16.31 -4.93 -9.26
C ARG A 153 -17.19 -3.92 -8.52
N ILE A 154 -17.05 -2.62 -8.81
CA ILE A 154 -17.90 -1.54 -8.27
C ILE A 154 -19.36 -1.77 -8.66
N GLU A 155 -19.61 -2.16 -9.92
CA GLU A 155 -20.95 -2.50 -10.46
C GLU A 155 -21.49 -3.84 -9.93
N GLY A 156 -20.75 -4.54 -9.07
CA GLY A 156 -21.17 -5.81 -8.49
C GLY A 156 -21.02 -7.02 -9.42
N LYS A 157 -20.44 -6.84 -10.61
CA LYS A 157 -20.09 -7.94 -11.51
C LYS A 157 -18.93 -8.74 -10.90
N LYS A 158 -18.87 -10.03 -11.25
CA LYS A 158 -17.88 -10.97 -10.72
C LYS A 158 -17.38 -11.86 -11.84
N LEU A 159 -16.05 -11.94 -11.99
CA LEU A 159 -15.44 -12.98 -12.81
C LEU A 159 -15.56 -14.32 -12.09
N THR A 160 -16.10 -15.29 -12.78
CA THR A 160 -16.17 -16.68 -12.37
C THR A 160 -14.93 -17.43 -12.84
N ILE A 161 -14.67 -18.59 -12.25
CA ILE A 161 -13.56 -19.45 -12.65
C ILE A 161 -13.67 -19.96 -14.12
N ARG A 162 -14.85 -19.87 -14.73
CA ARG A 162 -15.09 -20.33 -16.11
C ARG A 162 -14.83 -19.25 -17.14
N ASP A 163 -14.88 -17.99 -16.74
CA ASP A 163 -14.64 -16.85 -17.62
C ASP A 163 -13.18 -16.81 -18.08
N LYS A 164 -12.94 -16.12 -19.21
CA LYS A 164 -11.59 -15.89 -19.72
C LYS A 164 -10.78 -15.08 -18.71
N CYS A 165 -9.51 -15.40 -18.59
CA CYS A 165 -8.61 -14.65 -17.73
C CYS A 165 -8.39 -13.24 -18.30
N PHE A 166 -8.36 -12.26 -17.42
CA PHE A 166 -8.12 -10.86 -17.76
C PHE A 166 -6.68 -10.56 -18.19
N CYS A 167 -5.75 -11.52 -18.07
CA CYS A 167 -4.38 -11.35 -18.56
C CYS A 167 -4.26 -11.47 -20.09
N GLY A 168 -5.35 -11.82 -20.80
CA GLY A 168 -5.36 -11.89 -22.27
C GLY A 168 -4.75 -13.16 -22.85
N ASN A 169 -4.28 -14.12 -22.05
CA ASN A 169 -3.67 -15.37 -22.52
C ASN A 169 -4.66 -16.36 -23.20
N GLY A 170 -5.95 -16.04 -23.23
CA GLY A 170 -6.99 -16.87 -23.83
C GLY A 170 -7.44 -18.08 -22.99
N GLU A 171 -6.83 -18.34 -21.84
CA GLU A 171 -7.25 -19.38 -20.91
C GLU A 171 -8.42 -18.94 -20.04
N SER A 172 -9.09 -19.88 -19.36
CA SER A 172 -10.05 -19.53 -18.32
C SER A 172 -9.34 -19.16 -17.03
N LEU A 173 -9.97 -18.36 -16.17
CA LEU A 173 -9.44 -17.97 -14.86
C LEU A 173 -9.14 -19.20 -13.99
N LYS A 174 -9.84 -20.33 -14.17
CA LYS A 174 -9.49 -21.60 -13.50
C LYS A 174 -8.10 -22.11 -13.88
N LYS A 175 -7.71 -22.00 -15.16
CA LYS A 175 -6.44 -22.52 -15.70
C LYS A 175 -5.28 -21.55 -15.48
N CYS A 176 -5.56 -20.25 -15.45
CA CYS A 176 -4.58 -19.23 -15.14
C CYS A 176 -4.40 -19.09 -13.61
N SER A 177 -3.63 -20.02 -13.02
CA SER A 177 -3.54 -20.20 -11.56
C SER A 177 -3.06 -18.94 -10.80
N THR A 178 -2.08 -18.22 -11.35
CA THR A 178 -1.59 -16.95 -10.80
C THR A 178 -2.71 -15.91 -10.71
N HIS A 179 -3.34 -15.59 -11.84
CA HIS A 179 -4.40 -14.58 -11.89
C HIS A 179 -5.66 -14.97 -11.12
N ARG A 180 -5.90 -16.27 -10.91
CA ARG A 180 -6.95 -16.74 -9.99
C ARG A 180 -6.69 -16.34 -8.55
N VAL A 181 -5.44 -16.44 -8.09
CA VAL A 181 -5.05 -16.05 -6.73
C VAL A 181 -5.10 -14.53 -6.60
N ASN A 182 -4.56 -13.81 -7.58
CA ASN A 182 -4.59 -12.35 -7.64
C ASN A 182 -6.02 -11.80 -7.60
N TYR A 183 -6.93 -12.36 -8.41
CA TYR A 183 -8.33 -11.96 -8.38
C TYR A 183 -9.02 -12.29 -7.04
N ARG A 184 -8.62 -13.36 -6.36
CA ARG A 184 -9.12 -13.63 -5.00
C ARG A 184 -8.68 -12.56 -4.02
N ARG A 185 -7.39 -12.17 -4.03
CA ARG A 185 -6.84 -11.08 -3.22
C ARG A 185 -7.57 -9.77 -3.51
N PHE A 186 -7.65 -9.38 -4.77
CA PHE A 186 -8.36 -8.17 -5.23
C PHE A 186 -9.78 -8.04 -4.69
N ARG A 187 -10.53 -9.15 -4.55
CA ARG A 187 -11.91 -9.11 -4.05
C ARG A 187 -12.04 -8.75 -2.57
N HIS A 188 -10.95 -8.70 -1.81
CA HIS A 188 -10.92 -8.21 -0.44
C HIS A 188 -10.90 -6.69 -0.34
N ILE A 189 -10.70 -5.97 -1.45
CA ILE A 189 -10.76 -4.51 -1.46
C ILE A 189 -12.24 -4.06 -1.40
N ASP A 190 -12.51 -3.11 -0.53
CA ASP A 190 -13.85 -2.57 -0.31
C ASP A 190 -14.28 -1.66 -1.47
N LYS A 191 -15.59 -1.62 -1.70
CA LYS A 191 -16.17 -0.87 -2.82
C LYS A 191 -15.82 0.61 -2.77
N ASP A 192 -15.77 1.21 -1.57
CA ASP A 192 -15.47 2.63 -1.40
C ASP A 192 -14.02 2.94 -1.79
N THR A 193 -13.07 2.08 -1.41
CA THR A 193 -11.67 2.19 -1.83
C THR A 193 -11.53 2.01 -3.34
N LEU A 194 -12.17 0.99 -3.91
CA LEU A 194 -12.19 0.79 -5.37
C LEU A 194 -12.75 2.03 -6.09
N THR A 195 -13.80 2.66 -5.55
CA THR A 195 -14.44 3.83 -6.17
C THR A 195 -13.50 5.03 -6.15
N GLN A 196 -12.86 5.32 -5.02
CA GLN A 196 -11.90 6.43 -4.90
C GLN A 196 -10.68 6.21 -5.80
N ASP A 197 -10.15 4.99 -5.82
CA ASP A 197 -9.00 4.64 -6.65
C ASP A 197 -9.35 4.69 -8.14
N PHE A 198 -10.55 4.24 -8.52
CA PHE A 198 -11.04 4.31 -9.90
C PHE A 198 -11.12 5.75 -10.42
N GLU A 199 -11.64 6.68 -9.61
CA GLU A 199 -11.68 8.10 -9.98
C GLU A 199 -10.27 8.68 -10.20
N GLN A 200 -9.29 8.27 -9.39
CA GLN A 200 -7.90 8.70 -9.55
C GLN A 200 -7.24 8.09 -10.80
N LEU A 201 -7.52 6.82 -11.10
CA LEU A 201 -7.06 6.16 -12.31
C LEU A 201 -7.65 6.79 -13.58
N LEU A 202 -8.93 7.17 -13.57
CA LEU A 202 -9.55 7.87 -14.70
C LEU A 202 -8.89 9.21 -14.98
N LYS A 203 -8.60 10.00 -13.95
CA LYS A 203 -7.88 11.27 -14.09
C LYS A 203 -6.51 11.06 -14.73
N LEU A 204 -5.75 10.07 -14.27
CA LEU A 204 -4.46 9.72 -14.86
C LEU A 204 -4.58 9.34 -16.34
N ILE A 205 -5.57 8.52 -16.70
CA ILE A 205 -5.80 8.09 -18.09
C ILE A 205 -6.17 9.29 -18.98
N GLU A 206 -6.99 10.22 -18.49
CA GLU A 206 -7.36 11.45 -19.18
C GLU A 206 -6.16 12.37 -19.40
N GLU A 207 -5.36 12.61 -18.36
CA GLU A 207 -4.14 13.42 -18.43
C GLU A 207 -3.16 12.88 -19.48
N VAL A 208 -2.95 11.55 -19.50
CA VAL A 208 -2.10 10.90 -20.51
C VAL A 208 -2.69 11.03 -21.91
N ARG A 209 -4.01 10.87 -22.07
CA ARG A 209 -4.68 11.02 -23.37
C ARG A 209 -4.54 12.44 -23.91
N ASP A 210 -4.73 13.44 -23.07
CA ASP A 210 -4.65 14.85 -23.44
C ASP A 210 -3.22 15.22 -23.84
N TYR A 211 -2.23 14.78 -23.06
CA TYR A 211 -0.82 14.93 -23.40
C TYR A 211 -0.47 14.33 -24.77
N LEU A 212 -0.91 13.11 -25.05
CA LEU A 212 -0.66 12.45 -26.34
C LEU A 212 -1.38 13.13 -27.50
N SER A 213 -2.59 13.65 -27.27
CA SER A 213 -3.36 14.38 -28.28
C SER A 213 -2.71 15.73 -28.62
N ALA A 214 -2.21 16.45 -27.61
CA ALA A 214 -1.42 17.66 -27.80
C ALA A 214 -0.10 17.39 -28.52
N LYS A 215 0.58 16.28 -28.22
CA LYS A 215 1.82 15.92 -28.91
C LYS A 215 1.59 15.57 -30.40
N LYS A 216 0.44 15.00 -30.74
CA LYS A 216 0.06 14.73 -32.14
C LYS A 216 -0.31 16.01 -32.91
N SER A 217 -0.76 17.07 -32.25
CA SER A 217 -1.11 18.34 -32.89
C SER A 217 0.07 19.28 -33.13
N TYR A 218 1.23 19.03 -32.50
CA TYR A 218 2.51 19.67 -32.85
C TYR A 218 3.28 18.79 -33.85
N PRO A 219 3.39 19.16 -35.13
CA PRO A 219 4.27 18.46 -36.04
C PRO A 219 5.70 18.65 -35.54
N THR A 220 6.41 17.56 -35.30
CA THR A 220 7.87 17.57 -35.17
C THR A 220 8.43 18.15 -36.46
N THR A 221 8.78 19.43 -36.42
CA THR A 221 9.64 20.08 -37.39
C THR A 221 11.06 19.55 -37.14
N THR A 222 11.31 18.34 -37.64
CA THR A 222 12.68 17.86 -37.80
C THR A 222 13.38 18.78 -38.80
N LYS A 223 14.39 19.50 -38.30
CA LYS A 223 15.43 20.16 -39.10
C LYS A 223 16.31 19.13 -39.80
#